data_AF-A0A8C5T1X1-F1
#
_entry.id   AF-A0A8C5T1X1-F1
#
_cell.length_a   1.000
_cell.length_b   1.000
_cell.length_c   1.000
_cell.angle_alpha   90.00
_cell.angle_beta   90.00
_cell.angle_gamma   90.00
#
_symmetry.space_group_name_H-M   'P 1'
#
loop_
_entity.id
_entity.type
_entity.pdbx_description
1 polymer ?
#
loop_
_entity_poly.entity_id
_entity_poly.type
_entity_poly.pdbx_seq_one_letter_code
_entity_poly.pdbx_strand_id
1 'polypeptide(L)' 'MPPKRPGRGKLPVPLPKDMILKDTEGKTWRLGSQIGQGGFGLIYLGKIPLFTTLSLEPSMIFLN' A
#
# COMPACT_ATOMS: atom_id res chain seq x y z
N MET A 1 -12.11 8.11 -41.01
CA MET A 1 -11.00 8.08 -40.03
C MET A 1 -11.30 7.00 -38.99
N PRO A 2 -10.37 6.09 -38.62
CA PRO A 2 -10.60 5.16 -37.52
C PRO A 2 -10.62 5.93 -36.19
N PRO A 3 -11.44 5.51 -35.20
CA PRO A 3 -11.45 6.14 -33.89
C PRO A 3 -10.06 6.00 -33.25
N LYS A 4 -9.50 7.14 -32.83
CA LYS A 4 -8.25 7.23 -32.09
C LYS A 4 -8.44 6.39 -30.82
N ARG A 5 -7.78 5.23 -30.72
CA ARG A 5 -7.83 4.38 -29.51
C ARG A 5 -7.57 5.29 -28.31
N PRO A 6 -8.41 5.29 -27.26
CA PRO A 6 -8.16 6.12 -26.09
C PRO A 6 -6.75 5.78 -25.62
N GLY A 7 -5.88 6.80 -25.63
CA GLY A 7 -4.48 6.63 -25.30
C GLY A 7 -4.37 5.91 -23.97
N ARG A 8 -3.47 4.92 -23.90
CA ARG A 8 -3.14 4.19 -22.67
C ARG A 8 -3.25 5.16 -21.49
N GLY A 9 -4.22 4.91 -20.60
CA GLY A 9 -4.50 5.80 -19.48
C GLY A 9 -3.19 6.17 -18.80
N LYS A 10 -2.99 7.47 -18.54
CA LYS A 10 -1.75 7.92 -17.89
C LYS A 10 -1.63 7.16 -16.57
N LEU A 11 -0.53 6.44 -16.40
CA LEU A 11 -0.23 5.78 -15.14
C LEU A 11 -0.13 6.83 -14.03
N PRO A 12 -0.51 6.48 -12.79
CA PRO A 12 -0.28 7.35 -11.66
C PRO A 12 1.22 7.57 -11.44
N VAL A 13 1.56 8.69 -10.80
CA VAL A 13 2.95 8.99 -10.42
C VAL A 13 3.43 7.95 -9.39
N PRO A 14 4.66 7.41 -9.53
CA PRO A 14 5.22 6.49 -8.56
C PRO A 14 5.25 7.05 -7.14
N LEU A 15 4.96 6.18 -6.17
CA LEU A 15 5.00 6.52 -4.76
C LEU A 15 6.45 6.50 -4.27
N PRO A 16 6.81 7.34 -3.28
CA PRO A 16 8.13 7.29 -2.67
C PRO A 16 8.44 5.93 -2.05
N LYS A 17 9.71 5.51 -2.14
CA LYS A 17 10.19 4.32 -1.44
C LYS A 17 10.03 4.49 0.07
N ASP A 18 9.72 3.40 0.77
CA ASP A 18 9.58 3.35 2.22
C ASP A 18 8.40 4.19 2.79
N MET A 19 7.52 4.68 1.91
CA MET A 19 6.29 5.36 2.32
C MET A 19 5.45 4.44 3.23
N ILE A 20 4.95 5.01 4.31
CA ILE A 20 4.03 4.31 5.23
C ILE A 20 2.59 4.58 4.78
N LEU A 21 1.86 3.51 4.46
CA LEU A 21 0.46 3.53 4.08
C LEU A 21 -0.39 2.93 5.20
N LYS A 22 -1.62 3.43 5.34
CA LYS A 22 -2.65 2.85 6.19
C LYS A 22 -3.75 2.30 5.30
N ASP A 23 -4.12 1.04 5.48
CA ASP A 23 -5.24 0.46 4.74
C ASP A 23 -6.60 0.84 5.37
N THR A 24 -7.68 0.40 4.73
CA THR A 24 -9.05 0.67 5.18
C THR A 24 -9.41 -0.06 6.48
N GLU A 25 -8.67 -1.11 6.85
CA GLU A 25 -8.81 -1.83 8.12
C GLU A 25 -7.94 -1.21 9.23
N GLY A 26 -7.17 -0.18 8.90
CA GLY A 26 -6.28 0.53 9.80
C GLY A 26 -4.90 -0.11 9.98
N LYS A 27 -4.56 -1.18 9.24
CA LYS A 27 -3.22 -1.77 9.29
C LYS A 27 -2.24 -0.87 8.56
N THR A 28 -1.01 -0.88 9.05
CA THR A 28 0.07 -0.07 8.53
C THR A 28 0.98 -0.92 7.65
N TRP A 29 1.41 -0.35 6.52
CA TRP A 29 2.24 -1.00 5.51
C TRP A 29 3.41 -0.09 5.13
N ARG A 30 4.62 -0.63 5.11
CA ARG A 30 5.80 0.03 4.54
C ARG A 30 5.96 -0.39 3.09
N LEU A 31 5.96 0.58 2.19
CA LEU A 31 6.10 0.37 0.76
C LEU A 31 7.55 -0.01 0.40
N GLY A 32 7.70 -1.11 -0.33
CA GLY A 32 8.97 -1.60 -0.87
C GLY A 32 9.16 -1.22 -2.33
N SER A 33 9.97 -2.01 -3.04
CA SER A 33 10.22 -1.80 -4.47
C SER A 33 8.96 -1.99 -5.31
N GLN A 34 8.82 -1.18 -6.36
CA GLN A 34 7.83 -1.43 -7.41
C GLN A 34 8.21 -2.71 -8.17
N ILE A 35 7.25 -3.60 -8.37
CA ILE A 35 7.43 -4.87 -9.09
C ILE A 35 6.65 -4.93 -10.40
N GLY A 36 5.78 -3.96 -10.66
CA GLY A 36 5.03 -3.91 -11.91
C GLY A 36 4.15 -2.68 -12.06
N GLN A 37 3.53 -2.58 -13.23
CA GLN A 37 2.52 -1.57 -13.55
C GLN A 37 1.45 -2.21 -14.45
N GLY A 38 0.18 -1.95 -14.16
CA GLY A 38 -0.97 -2.40 -14.94
C GLY A 38 -1.67 -1.23 -15.62
N GLY A 39 -2.76 -1.47 -16.36
CA GLY A 39 -3.46 -0.42 -17.12
C GLY A 39 -4.00 0.76 -16.30
N PHE A 40 -4.06 0.62 -14.97
CA PHE A 40 -4.70 1.57 -14.06
C PHE A 40 -3.84 1.89 -12.81
N GLY A 41 -2.63 1.34 -12.69
CA GLY A 41 -1.90 1.47 -11.43
C GLY A 41 -0.52 0.82 -11.39
N LEU A 42 0.10 0.93 -10.22
CA LEU A 42 1.44 0.45 -9.91
C LEU A 42 1.37 -0.62 -8.83
N ILE A 43 2.26 -1.61 -8.90
CA ILE A 43 2.31 -2.74 -7.96
C ILE A 43 3.61 -2.66 -7.17
N TYR A 44 3.51 -2.67 -5.85
CA TYR A 44 4.65 -2.58 -4.94
C TYR A 44 4.67 -3.77 -3.97
N LEU A 45 5.87 -4.12 -3.50
CA LEU A 45 6.00 -4.99 -2.33
C LEU A 45 5.54 -4.24 -1.08
N GLY A 46 4.79 -4.91 -0.20
CA GLY A 46 4.41 -4.38 1.11
C GLY A 46 5.06 -5.16 2.24
N LYS A 47 5.49 -4.46 3.29
CA LYS A 47 5.96 -5.09 4.54
C LYS A 47 5.20 -4.52 5.73
N ILE A 48 4.85 -5.37 6.69
CA ILE A 48 4.28 -4.91 7.96
C ILE A 48 5.43 -4.27 8.77
N PRO A 49 5.28 -3.01 9.22
CA PRO A 49 6.29 -2.37 10.05
C PRO A 49 6.35 -3.02 11.43
N LEU A 50 7.56 -3.30 11.90
CA LEU A 50 7.83 -3.95 13.18
C LEU A 50 7.44 -3.10 14.41
N PHE A 51 7.19 -1.79 14.23
CA PHE A 51 6.76 -0.91 15.32
C PHE A 51 5.26 -1.01 15.63
N THR A 52 4.43 -1.46 14.68
CA THR A 52 2.98 -1.60 14.87
C THR A 52 2.60 -2.81 15.72
N THR A 53 3.45 -3.85 15.77
CA THR A 53 3.23 -5.04 16.61
C THR A 53 3.56 -4.82 18.09
N LEU A 54 4.19 -3.70 18.44
CA LEU A 54 4.46 -3.29 19.82
C LEU A 54 3.35 -2.41 20.40
N SER A 55 2.29 -2.12 19.62
CA SER A 55 1.06 -1.54 20.16
C SER A 55 0.31 -2.63 20.89
N LEU A 56 0.71 -2.85 22.15
CA LEU A 56 -0.09 -3.51 23.18
C LEU A 56 -1.52 -2.97 23.10
N GLU A 57 -2.48 -3.81 22.73
CA GLU A 57 -3.88 -3.60 23.12
C GLU A 57 -3.96 -3.93 24.61
N PRO A 58 -4.08 -2.97 25.55
CA PRO A 58 -4.14 -3.26 26.98
C PRO A 58 -5.60 -3.55 27.37
N SER A 59 -6.33 -4.34 26.58
CA SER A 59 -7.78 -4.45 26.73
C SER A 59 -8.26 -5.79 27.27
N MET A 60 -7.38 -6.70 27.69
CA MET A 60 -7.80 -7.80 28.57
C MET A 60 -6.63 -8.49 29.28
N ILE A 61 -6.23 -7.95 30.42
CA ILE A 61 -5.59 -8.75 31.47
C ILE A 61 -6.70 -9.02 32.49
N PHE A 62 -7.38 -10.15 32.38
CA PHE A 62 -8.13 -10.69 33.51
C PHE A 62 -7.10 -11.29 34.48
N LEU A 63 -6.82 -10.57 35.56
CA LEU A 63 -6.28 -11.19 36.77
C LEU A 63 -7.46 -11.87 37.49
N ASN A 64 -7.20 -13.12 37.88
CA ASN A 64 -8.08 -14.01 38.65
C ASN A 64 -8.62 -13.32 39.92
#